data_AF-A0AAW2XJI7-F1
#
_entry.id   AF-A0AAW2XJI7-F1
#
_cell.length_a   1.000
_cell.length_b   1.000
_cell.length_c   1.000
_cell.angle_alpha   90.00
_cell.angle_beta   90.00
_cell.angle_gamma   90.00
#
_symmetry.space_group_name_H-M   'P 1'
#
loop_
_entity.id
_entity.type
_entity.pdbx_description
1 polymer ?
#
loop_
_entity_poly.entity_id
_entity_poly.type
_entity_poly.pdbx_seq_one_letter_code
_entity_poly.pdbx_strand_id
1 'polypeptide(L)'
;MILEKKFSRMLECNRVHLHSNLEEIKGLTFSVSGFSADALVHTLMGTTHVDAENSAKLIQAITWRSASSRSSSCKSLVASDPKSSSTWTEFSNQLFDDYGGMASGSHSLTLGRLYAWEKKLYEEVKEGDSIRRAYGRKWSQLINQDAGGDEGLALDKTRAAVKDLYSRIIVSIRSAETISTKVEKLRDEELEPQIKELLQGMMRTWKIMSESHEIQNKIISEVKTFTCPSYGKFCNESHRLATLQLETELVNWRACFAEYIAAQRVYIEALIGWLSKFVAPEVEFYSKDRASARPNRSNGPPLLIFCLDWLDSMNVLPEKAVSLAIKSCVKDVRALWLQQGEEQLQKRKVDSLSKELDKKILAFQKAENRISKFRVTDKNADGQIEDLADSLTERKNMVEDFRRRVDSGKEKHRKCMEETERIILNGLQTGFCGIFESITEFCSAAFKMYTHLAADENLEKVGKPPCMVDEEAQEICSR
;
A
#
# COMPACT_ATOMS: atom_id res chain seq x y z
N MET A 1 -32.46 36.78 -18.54
CA MET A 1 -32.79 35.34 -18.75
C MET A 1 -31.75 34.50 -19.51
N ILE A 2 -31.55 34.58 -20.84
CA ILE A 2 -30.60 33.67 -21.54
C ILE A 2 -29.14 33.95 -21.14
N LEU A 3 -28.76 35.22 -21.03
CA LEU A 3 -27.44 35.61 -20.54
C LEU A 3 -27.25 35.33 -19.05
N GLU A 4 -28.27 35.53 -18.21
CA GLU A 4 -28.24 35.08 -16.81
C GLU A 4 -28.03 33.57 -16.70
N LYS A 5 -28.70 32.75 -17.53
CA LYS A 5 -28.50 31.29 -17.53
C LYS A 5 -27.08 30.89 -17.95
N LYS A 6 -26.53 31.52 -19.00
CA LYS A 6 -25.16 31.25 -19.46
C LYS A 6 -24.10 31.77 -18.49
N PHE A 7 -24.40 32.87 -17.82
CA PHE A 7 -23.52 33.49 -16.82
C PHE A 7 -23.57 32.77 -15.47
N SER A 8 -24.73 32.21 -15.09
CA SER A 8 -24.87 31.34 -13.93
C SER A 8 -24.00 30.10 -14.06
N ARG A 9 -23.93 29.49 -15.26
CA ARG A 9 -23.01 28.37 -15.57
C ARG A 9 -21.53 28.75 -15.43
N MET A 10 -21.17 29.98 -15.80
CA MET A 10 -19.80 30.48 -15.66
C MET A 10 -19.44 30.81 -14.20
N LEU A 11 -20.38 31.32 -13.39
CA LEU A 11 -20.21 31.49 -11.94
C LEU A 11 -20.25 30.15 -11.17
N GLU A 12 -20.93 29.13 -11.70
CA GLU A 12 -20.92 27.75 -11.21
C GLU A 12 -19.50 27.18 -11.20
N CYS A 13 -18.71 27.42 -12.25
CA CYS A 13 -17.28 27.10 -12.28
C CYS A 13 -16.46 27.86 -11.21
N ASN A 14 -16.89 29.06 -10.83
CA ASN A 14 -16.22 29.92 -9.84
C ASN A 14 -16.55 29.52 -8.39
N ARG A 15 -17.64 28.77 -8.19
CA ARG A 15 -18.10 28.31 -6.86
C ARG A 15 -17.43 27.01 -6.41
N VAL A 16 -16.70 26.34 -7.31
CA VAL A 16 -15.74 25.31 -6.94
C VAL A 16 -14.52 26.01 -6.34
N HIS A 17 -14.50 26.18 -5.01
CA HIS A 17 -13.24 26.37 -4.29
C HIS A 17 -12.39 25.11 -4.54
N LEU A 18 -11.60 25.16 -5.60
CA LEU A 18 -10.61 24.16 -5.99
C LEU A 18 -9.40 24.35 -5.09
N HIS A 19 -9.42 23.75 -3.90
CA HIS A 19 -8.19 23.10 -3.46
C HIS A 19 -7.95 21.98 -4.50
N SER A 20 -6.89 22.12 -5.28
CA SER A 20 -6.56 21.20 -6.37
C SER A 20 -6.20 19.82 -5.79
N ASN A 21 -7.19 18.94 -5.60
CA ASN A 21 -6.96 17.53 -5.24
C ASN A 21 -6.14 16.80 -6.32
N LEU A 22 -5.91 17.42 -7.48
CA LEU A 22 -5.04 16.90 -8.53
C LEU A 22 -3.54 16.98 -8.15
N GLU A 23 -3.16 17.83 -7.19
CA GLU A 23 -1.82 17.76 -6.57
C GLU A 23 -1.69 16.55 -5.64
N GLU A 24 -2.75 16.19 -4.92
CA GLU A 24 -2.79 14.97 -4.09
C GLU A 24 -2.69 13.72 -4.96
N ILE A 25 -3.41 13.68 -6.09
CA ILE A 25 -3.32 12.58 -7.08
C ILE A 25 -1.88 12.42 -7.62
N LYS A 26 -1.19 13.54 -7.94
CA LYS A 26 0.22 13.50 -8.38
C LYS A 26 1.16 13.06 -7.25
N GLY A 27 0.95 13.55 -6.03
CA GLY A 27 1.71 13.16 -4.84
C GLY A 27 1.60 11.67 -4.54
N LEU A 28 0.41 11.08 -4.71
CA LEU A 28 0.16 9.65 -4.51
C LEU A 28 0.86 8.79 -5.57
N THR A 29 0.86 9.21 -6.84
CA THR A 29 1.63 8.51 -7.90
C THR A 29 3.14 8.55 -7.65
N PHE A 30 3.64 9.59 -6.97
CA PHE A 30 5.05 9.74 -6.62
C PHE A 30 5.44 8.95 -5.36
N SER A 31 4.58 8.91 -4.34
CA SER A 31 4.81 8.17 -3.09
C SER A 31 4.89 6.65 -3.28
N VAL A 32 4.16 6.09 -4.26
CA VAL A 32 4.23 4.65 -4.60
C VAL A 32 5.60 4.27 -5.19
N SER A 33 6.40 5.23 -5.66
CA SER A 33 7.69 4.99 -6.31
C SER A 33 8.93 5.24 -5.43
N GLY A 34 8.77 5.58 -4.16
CA GLY A 34 9.91 6.02 -3.36
C GLY A 34 9.75 5.88 -1.85
N PHE A 35 9.98 4.67 -1.33
CA PHE A 35 10.42 4.52 0.06
C PHE A 35 11.62 3.56 0.13
N SER A 36 12.79 4.16 0.40
CA SER A 36 14.00 3.46 0.85
C SER A 36 13.89 3.21 2.35
N ALA A 37 14.49 2.11 2.82
CA ALA A 37 14.50 1.65 4.21
C ALA A 37 15.01 2.69 5.25
N ASP A 38 15.66 3.77 4.80
CA ASP A 38 16.21 4.82 5.67
C ASP A 38 15.14 5.73 6.30
N ALA A 39 13.95 5.83 5.71
CA ALA A 39 12.87 6.69 6.23
C ALA A 39 12.26 6.16 7.54
N LEU A 40 12.39 4.86 7.83
CA LEU A 40 11.82 4.23 9.02
C LEU A 40 12.63 4.54 10.30
N VAL A 41 13.91 4.91 10.16
CA VAL A 41 14.79 5.22 11.28
C VAL A 41 14.52 6.63 11.84
N HIS A 42 14.08 7.57 11.01
CA HIS A 42 13.80 8.94 11.44
C HIS A 42 12.47 9.08 12.19
N THR A 43 11.49 8.21 11.95
CA THR A 43 10.20 8.22 12.67
C THR A 43 10.33 7.71 14.11
N LEU A 44 11.44 7.04 14.45
CA LEU A 44 11.72 6.53 15.79
C LEU A 44 12.47 7.52 16.70
N MET A 45 12.98 8.64 16.17
CA MET A 45 13.67 9.68 16.95
C MET A 45 13.06 11.05 16.64
N GLY A 46 12.10 11.45 17.47
CA GLY A 46 11.33 12.67 17.27
C GLY A 46 12.19 13.94 17.35
N THR A 47 11.98 14.85 16.38
CA THR A 47 12.02 16.30 16.57
C THR A 47 11.28 16.99 15.43
N THR A 48 10.44 17.95 15.79
CA THR A 48 9.68 18.85 14.91
C THR A 48 10.54 20.00 14.37
N HIS A 49 10.49 20.28 13.07
CA HIS A 49 10.44 21.66 12.55
C HIS A 49 9.98 21.68 11.08
N VAL A 50 9.09 22.61 10.76
CA VAL A 50 8.55 22.89 9.42
C VAL A 50 9.21 24.19 8.95
N ASP A 51 9.82 24.21 7.76
CA ASP A 51 10.15 25.46 7.07
C ASP A 51 10.03 25.34 5.54
N ALA A 52 9.58 26.44 4.94
CA ALA A 52 8.87 26.54 3.67
C ALA A 52 9.75 26.84 2.43
N GLU A 53 10.85 26.10 2.22
CA GLU A 53 11.84 26.44 1.18
C GLU A 53 12.03 25.38 0.06
N ASN A 54 11.02 24.52 -0.18
CA ASN A 54 11.16 23.35 -1.07
C ASN A 54 10.66 23.52 -2.51
N SER A 55 9.97 24.62 -2.86
CA SER A 55 9.36 24.76 -4.19
C SER A 55 10.37 25.03 -5.32
N ALA A 56 11.52 25.66 -5.03
CA ALA A 56 12.50 26.02 -6.06
C ALA A 56 13.52 24.91 -6.38
N LYS A 57 13.79 23.99 -5.44
CA LYS A 57 14.74 22.87 -5.65
C LYS A 57 14.12 21.67 -6.37
N LEU A 58 12.78 21.55 -6.39
CA LEU A 58 12.06 20.45 -7.03
C LEU A 58 12.15 20.49 -8.57
N ILE A 59 12.30 21.67 -9.17
CA ILE A 59 12.35 21.83 -10.63
C ILE A 59 13.68 21.34 -11.23
N GLN A 60 14.78 21.37 -10.46
CA GLN A 60 16.10 20.97 -10.95
C GLN A 60 16.34 19.45 -10.94
N ALA A 61 15.50 18.67 -10.24
CA ALA A 61 15.62 17.22 -10.16
C ALA A 61 15.02 16.48 -11.38
N ILE A 62 14.22 17.17 -12.20
CA ILE A 62 13.52 16.58 -13.36
C ILE A 62 14.48 16.31 -14.54
N THR A 63 15.63 16.99 -14.60
CA THR A 63 16.57 16.85 -15.72
C THR A 63 17.52 15.63 -15.62
N TRP A 64 17.61 14.94 -14.48
CA TRP A 64 18.64 13.91 -14.26
C TRP A 64 18.17 12.49 -13.96
N ARG A 65 16.92 12.11 -14.25
CA ARG A 65 16.44 10.73 -14.03
C ARG A 65 15.77 10.08 -15.24
N SER A 66 16.32 10.30 -16.42
CA SER A 66 16.13 9.42 -17.58
C SER A 66 17.32 8.47 -17.70
N ALA A 67 17.48 7.58 -16.72
CA ALA A 67 18.32 6.39 -16.82
C ALA A 67 17.78 5.37 -15.81
N SER A 68 17.34 4.22 -16.31
CA SER A 68 16.84 3.11 -15.51
C SER A 68 17.84 2.73 -14.42
N SER A 69 17.49 2.97 -13.16
CA SER A 69 18.25 2.47 -12.02
C SER A 69 17.42 1.40 -11.33
N ARG A 70 17.79 0.16 -11.61
CA ARG A 70 17.34 -1.06 -10.92
C ARG A 70 17.54 -0.86 -9.42
N SER A 71 16.45 -0.81 -8.65
CA SER A 71 16.53 -0.90 -7.20
C SER A 71 16.99 -2.31 -6.83
N SER A 72 18.23 -2.42 -6.34
CA SER A 72 18.80 -3.67 -5.81
C SER A 72 18.77 -3.64 -4.28
N SER A 73 17.56 -3.57 -3.71
CA SER A 73 17.41 -3.68 -2.25
C SER A 73 17.06 -5.11 -1.87
N CYS A 74 18.06 -6.00 -1.92
CA CYS A 74 18.11 -7.29 -1.21
C CYS A 74 19.58 -7.76 -1.20
N LYS A 75 20.50 -6.97 -0.64
CA LYS A 75 21.85 -7.48 -0.33
C LYS A 75 21.78 -8.17 1.03
N SER A 76 21.47 -9.47 0.99
CA SER A 76 21.73 -10.40 2.08
C SER A 76 23.22 -10.35 2.43
N LEU A 77 23.55 -9.78 3.59
CA LEU A 77 24.88 -9.85 4.19
C LEU A 77 25.00 -11.15 4.97
N VAL A 78 25.32 -12.24 4.28
CA VAL A 78 25.96 -13.41 4.91
C VAL A 78 27.24 -13.69 4.14
N ALA A 79 28.36 -13.31 4.74
CA ALA A 79 29.68 -13.68 4.26
C ALA A 79 29.90 -15.19 4.48
N SER A 80 30.25 -15.93 3.41
CA SER A 80 31.36 -16.92 3.33
C SER A 80 31.41 -17.61 1.94
N ASP A 81 32.64 -17.90 1.52
CA ASP A 81 33.23 -18.27 0.22
C ASP A 81 32.55 -19.27 -0.78
N PRO A 82 32.98 -19.26 -2.07
CA PRO A 82 32.33 -19.98 -3.16
C PRO A 82 32.97 -21.36 -3.42
N LYS A 83 32.18 -22.42 -3.31
CA LYS A 83 32.36 -23.69 -4.08
C LYS A 83 31.23 -24.66 -3.74
N SER A 84 30.19 -24.67 -4.57
CA SER A 84 29.37 -25.85 -4.84
C SER A 84 28.31 -25.46 -5.85
N SER A 85 28.51 -25.90 -7.09
CA SER A 85 27.53 -25.89 -8.16
C SER A 85 26.26 -26.60 -7.71
N SER A 86 25.17 -25.86 -7.54
CA SER A 86 23.83 -26.43 -7.63
C SER A 86 22.95 -25.45 -8.37
N THR A 87 22.33 -25.96 -9.41
CA THR A 87 21.42 -25.32 -10.35
C THR A 87 20.28 -24.63 -9.61
N TRP A 88 20.46 -23.35 -9.29
CA TRP A 88 19.33 -22.46 -9.07
C TRP A 88 18.84 -22.06 -10.44
N THR A 89 17.74 -22.68 -10.86
CA THR A 89 16.95 -22.16 -11.97
C THR A 89 16.48 -20.79 -11.53
N GLU A 90 17.21 -19.76 -11.97
CA GLU A 90 16.82 -18.37 -11.89
C GLU A 90 15.41 -18.30 -12.46
N PHE A 91 14.41 -18.13 -11.60
CA PHE A 91 13.04 -17.85 -12.01
C PHE A 91 13.11 -16.52 -12.75
N SER A 92 13.31 -16.63 -14.06
CA SER A 92 13.39 -15.50 -14.97
C SER A 92 12.09 -14.72 -14.82
N ASN A 93 12.18 -13.42 -14.59
CA ASN A 93 11.07 -12.47 -14.47
C ASN A 93 10.29 -12.30 -15.80
N GLN A 94 10.14 -13.37 -16.58
CA GLN A 94 9.36 -13.39 -17.82
C GLN A 94 7.87 -13.15 -17.59
N LEU A 95 7.38 -13.24 -16.35
CA LEU A 95 5.98 -12.90 -16.03
C LEU A 95 5.68 -11.39 -16.12
N PHE A 96 6.71 -10.54 -15.99
CA PHE A 96 6.56 -9.08 -15.96
C PHE A 96 7.09 -8.38 -17.22
N ASP A 97 7.86 -9.07 -18.06
CA ASP A 97 8.50 -8.48 -19.25
C ASP A 97 7.54 -8.36 -20.45
N ASP A 98 6.39 -9.06 -20.42
CA ASP A 98 5.40 -9.06 -21.52
C ASP A 98 4.31 -7.97 -21.37
N TYR A 99 4.28 -7.25 -20.23
CA TYR A 99 3.36 -6.13 -20.03
C TYR A 99 4.04 -4.82 -20.41
N GLY A 100 4.11 -4.57 -21.73
CA GLY A 100 4.38 -3.24 -22.27
C GLY A 100 3.46 -2.18 -21.64
N GLY A 101 3.95 -0.94 -21.52
CA GLY A 101 3.21 0.17 -20.91
C GLY A 101 1.81 0.35 -21.50
N MET A 102 0.92 1.03 -20.76
CA MET A 102 -0.51 1.18 -21.10
C MET A 102 -0.74 1.51 -22.58
N ALA A 103 -1.51 0.67 -23.27
CA ALA A 103 -1.89 0.88 -24.67
C ALA A 103 -2.70 2.17 -24.84
N SER A 104 -3.43 2.58 -23.80
CA SER A 104 -4.21 3.82 -23.74
C SER A 104 -3.34 5.07 -23.47
N GLY A 105 -2.02 4.93 -23.47
CA GLY A 105 -1.08 6.03 -23.25
C GLY A 105 -0.77 6.31 -21.76
N SER A 106 -0.03 7.37 -21.51
CA SER A 106 0.51 7.66 -20.17
C SER A 106 -0.50 8.39 -19.29
N HIS A 107 -0.96 7.71 -18.24
CA HIS A 107 -1.89 8.28 -17.25
C HIS A 107 -1.39 9.56 -16.59
N SER A 108 -0.12 9.62 -16.20
CA SER A 108 0.47 10.81 -15.58
C SER A 108 0.52 12.02 -16.51
N LEU A 109 0.77 11.79 -17.81
CA LEU A 109 0.72 12.85 -18.82
C LEU A 109 -0.70 13.36 -19.05
N THR A 110 -1.70 12.47 -19.10
CA THR A 110 -3.13 12.84 -19.20
C THR A 110 -3.54 13.73 -18.04
N LEU A 111 -3.25 13.31 -16.79
CA LEU A 111 -3.55 14.09 -15.59
C LEU A 111 -2.79 15.42 -15.57
N GLY A 112 -1.55 15.44 -16.05
CA GLY A 112 -0.76 16.67 -16.21
C GLY A 112 -1.42 17.67 -17.17
N ARG A 113 -1.94 17.19 -18.31
CA ARG A 113 -2.66 18.00 -19.30
C ARG A 113 -4.01 18.47 -18.77
N LEU A 114 -4.77 17.59 -18.11
CA LEU A 114 -6.03 17.94 -17.45
C LEU A 114 -5.83 19.10 -16.48
N TYR A 115 -4.83 19.00 -15.59
CA TYR A 115 -4.49 20.08 -14.65
C TYR A 115 -4.21 21.41 -15.35
N ALA A 116 -3.43 21.39 -16.44
CA ALA A 116 -3.10 22.60 -17.17
C ALA A 116 -4.33 23.25 -17.82
N TRP A 117 -5.23 22.44 -18.38
CA TRP A 117 -6.49 22.94 -18.95
C TRP A 117 -7.45 23.46 -17.89
N GLU A 118 -7.55 22.80 -16.73
CA GLU A 118 -8.36 23.28 -15.60
C GLU A 118 -7.85 24.61 -15.04
N LYS A 119 -6.53 24.74 -14.87
CA LYS A 119 -5.91 25.99 -14.45
C LYS A 119 -6.23 27.12 -15.43
N LYS A 120 -6.15 26.82 -16.74
CA LYS A 120 -6.50 27.78 -17.78
C LYS A 120 -7.99 28.15 -17.76
N LEU A 121 -8.87 27.18 -17.53
CA LEU A 121 -10.31 27.42 -17.38
C LEU A 121 -10.58 28.37 -16.20
N TYR A 122 -9.92 28.14 -15.07
CA TYR A 122 -10.03 28.98 -13.89
C TYR A 122 -9.59 30.42 -14.17
N GLU A 123 -8.45 30.61 -14.84
CA GLU A 123 -7.95 31.93 -15.23
C GLU A 123 -8.95 32.68 -16.13
N GLU A 124 -9.48 32.02 -17.16
CA GLU A 124 -10.49 32.61 -18.06
C GLU A 124 -11.79 32.99 -17.31
N VAL A 125 -12.28 32.11 -16.44
CA VAL A 125 -13.50 32.38 -15.64
C VAL A 125 -13.27 33.55 -14.67
N LYS A 126 -12.09 33.62 -14.05
CA LYS A 126 -11.72 34.71 -13.14
C LYS A 126 -11.64 36.06 -13.87
N GLU A 127 -11.06 36.09 -15.07
CA GLU A 127 -11.02 37.28 -15.91
C GLU A 127 -12.42 37.69 -16.39
N GLY A 128 -13.21 36.74 -16.87
CA GLY A 128 -14.60 36.95 -17.28
C GLY A 128 -15.47 37.52 -16.15
N ASP A 129 -15.28 37.05 -14.91
CA ASP A 129 -15.96 37.60 -13.74
C ASP A 129 -15.54 39.05 -13.43
N SER A 130 -14.26 39.38 -13.58
CA SER A 130 -13.75 40.75 -13.42
C SER A 130 -14.39 41.71 -14.43
N ILE A 131 -14.48 41.28 -15.71
CA ILE A 131 -15.15 42.04 -16.79
C ILE A 131 -16.63 42.21 -16.45
N ARG A 132 -17.29 41.17 -15.93
CA ARG A 132 -18.70 41.26 -15.53
C ARG A 132 -18.94 42.21 -14.36
N ARG A 133 -18.06 42.24 -13.37
CA ARG A 133 -18.12 43.23 -12.29
C ARG A 133 -17.94 44.65 -12.83
N ALA A 134 -17.06 44.85 -13.81
CA ALA A 134 -16.91 46.14 -14.49
C ALA A 134 -18.17 46.53 -15.28
N TYR A 135 -18.78 45.58 -16.00
CA TYR A 135 -20.06 45.76 -16.69
C TYR A 135 -21.17 46.20 -15.72
N GLY A 136 -21.33 45.53 -14.58
CA GLY A 136 -22.35 45.91 -13.58
C GLY A 136 -22.18 47.33 -13.04
N ARG A 137 -20.94 47.77 -12.79
CA ARG A 137 -20.64 49.16 -12.39
C ARG A 137 -20.99 50.16 -13.50
N LYS A 138 -20.61 49.86 -14.75
CA LYS A 138 -20.90 50.73 -15.90
C LYS A 138 -22.38 50.77 -16.27
N TRP A 139 -23.08 49.66 -16.12
CA TRP A 139 -24.53 49.58 -16.30
C TRP A 139 -25.26 50.43 -15.26
N SER A 140 -24.86 50.36 -13.99
CA SER A 140 -25.41 51.20 -12.93
C SER A 140 -25.14 52.69 -13.19
N GLN A 141 -23.92 53.03 -13.67
CA GLN A 141 -23.59 54.38 -14.11
C GLN A 141 -24.51 54.87 -15.24
N LEU A 142 -24.77 54.02 -16.24
CA LEU A 142 -25.65 54.35 -17.36
C LEU A 142 -27.09 54.65 -16.90
N ILE A 143 -27.65 53.82 -16.02
CA ILE A 143 -28.99 54.03 -15.45
C ILE A 143 -29.08 55.37 -14.71
N ASN A 144 -28.05 55.70 -13.91
CA ASN A 144 -28.04 56.95 -13.16
C ASN A 144 -27.94 58.19 -14.06
N GLN A 145 -27.19 58.11 -15.17
CA GLN A 145 -27.10 59.19 -16.16
C GLN A 145 -28.41 59.40 -16.92
N ASP A 146 -29.09 58.30 -17.27
CA ASP A 146 -30.39 58.31 -17.97
C ASP A 146 -31.49 58.91 -17.07
N ALA A 147 -31.49 58.59 -15.77
CA ALA A 147 -32.42 59.16 -14.80
C ALA A 147 -32.16 60.64 -14.45
N GLY A 148 -30.91 61.10 -14.61
CA GLY A 148 -30.50 62.48 -14.32
C GLY A 148 -30.67 63.46 -15.48
N GLY A 149 -31.12 63.00 -16.66
CA GLY A 149 -31.28 63.85 -17.85
C GLY A 149 -29.97 64.26 -18.51
N ASP A 150 -28.89 63.49 -18.30
CA ASP A 150 -27.54 63.80 -18.77
C ASP A 150 -27.42 63.51 -20.28
N GLU A 151 -27.59 64.51 -21.15
CA GLU A 151 -27.52 64.34 -22.62
C GLU A 151 -26.18 64.80 -23.22
N GLY A 152 -25.66 64.01 -24.17
CA GLY A 152 -24.49 64.36 -24.99
C GLY A 152 -23.40 63.28 -25.07
N LEU A 153 -22.20 63.70 -25.48
CA LEU A 153 -21.06 62.81 -25.75
C LEU A 153 -20.64 61.92 -24.57
N ALA A 154 -20.95 62.31 -23.33
CA ALA A 154 -20.64 61.51 -22.14
C ALA A 154 -21.52 60.26 -22.00
N LEU A 155 -22.83 60.40 -22.28
CA LEU A 155 -23.78 59.28 -22.25
C LEU A 155 -23.46 58.27 -23.36
N ASP A 156 -23.14 58.75 -24.57
CA ASP A 156 -22.74 57.88 -25.69
C ASP A 156 -21.45 57.09 -25.38
N LYS A 157 -20.47 57.70 -24.71
CA LYS A 157 -19.27 57.01 -24.22
C LYS A 157 -19.60 55.91 -23.21
N THR A 158 -20.49 56.16 -22.25
CA THR A 158 -20.93 55.14 -21.28
C THR A 158 -21.67 54.01 -21.99
N ARG A 159 -22.56 54.31 -22.93
CA ARG A 159 -23.28 53.31 -23.73
C ARG A 159 -22.35 52.46 -24.58
N ALA A 160 -21.33 53.06 -25.19
CA ALA A 160 -20.30 52.33 -25.93
C ALA A 160 -19.50 51.39 -25.02
N ALA A 161 -19.08 51.86 -23.84
CA ALA A 161 -18.35 51.03 -22.86
C ALA A 161 -19.18 49.85 -22.34
N VAL A 162 -20.49 50.03 -22.14
CA VAL A 162 -21.42 48.94 -21.77
C VAL A 162 -21.48 47.88 -22.87
N LYS A 163 -21.62 48.29 -24.14
CA LYS A 163 -21.65 47.37 -25.30
C LYS A 163 -20.33 46.62 -25.48
N ASP A 164 -19.19 47.30 -25.29
CA ASP A 164 -17.86 46.68 -25.31
C ASP A 164 -17.73 45.60 -24.22
N LEU A 165 -18.00 45.96 -22.96
CA LEU A 165 -17.91 45.04 -21.83
C LEU A 165 -18.83 43.84 -21.99
N TYR A 166 -20.05 44.06 -22.49
CA TYR A 166 -20.98 42.98 -22.81
C TYR A 166 -20.44 42.03 -23.88
N SER A 167 -19.86 42.56 -24.95
CA SER A 167 -19.24 41.75 -26.00
C SER A 167 -18.07 40.92 -25.46
N ARG A 168 -17.24 41.53 -24.59
CA ARG A 168 -16.13 40.84 -23.92
C ARG A 168 -16.59 39.72 -22.98
N ILE A 169 -17.69 39.91 -22.25
CA ILE A 169 -18.30 38.83 -21.44
C ILE A 169 -18.70 37.65 -22.32
N ILE A 170 -19.34 37.90 -23.47
CA ILE A 170 -19.71 36.83 -24.40
C ILE A 170 -18.47 36.08 -24.91
N VAL A 171 -17.40 36.81 -25.24
CA VAL A 171 -16.13 36.21 -25.69
C VAL A 171 -15.54 35.32 -24.58
N SER A 172 -15.47 35.79 -23.34
CA SER A 172 -14.96 34.98 -22.22
C SER A 172 -15.81 33.73 -21.95
N ILE A 173 -17.14 33.83 -22.04
CA ILE A 173 -18.02 32.65 -21.93
C ILE A 173 -17.67 31.62 -23.01
N ARG A 174 -17.53 32.04 -24.28
CA ARG A 174 -17.19 31.13 -25.38
C ARG A 174 -15.78 30.53 -25.24
N SER A 175 -14.83 31.30 -24.73
CA SER A 175 -13.47 30.82 -24.42
C SER A 175 -13.53 29.72 -23.35
N ALA A 176 -14.25 29.98 -22.24
CA ALA A 176 -14.44 29.01 -21.16
C ALA A 176 -15.17 27.74 -21.64
N GLU A 177 -16.23 27.86 -22.45
CA GLU A 177 -16.93 26.72 -23.07
C GLU A 177 -15.97 25.88 -23.92
N THR A 178 -15.12 26.53 -24.74
CA THR A 178 -14.13 25.85 -25.59
C THR A 178 -13.09 25.09 -24.75
N ILE A 179 -12.64 25.68 -23.65
CA ILE A 179 -11.69 25.03 -22.74
C ILE A 179 -12.37 23.86 -22.02
N SER A 180 -13.61 24.02 -21.53
CA SER A 180 -14.38 22.96 -20.88
C SER A 180 -14.55 21.74 -21.79
N THR A 181 -14.90 21.95 -23.07
CA THR A 181 -15.00 20.86 -24.04
C THR A 181 -13.68 20.13 -24.24
N LYS A 182 -12.53 20.81 -24.12
CA LYS A 182 -11.22 20.12 -24.17
C LYS A 182 -10.96 19.27 -22.93
N VAL A 183 -11.36 19.73 -21.75
CA VAL A 183 -11.28 18.95 -20.51
C VAL A 183 -12.18 17.71 -20.59
N GLU A 184 -13.41 17.86 -21.08
CA GLU A 184 -14.35 16.74 -21.30
C GLU A 184 -13.78 15.71 -22.29
N LYS A 185 -13.19 16.16 -23.40
CA LYS A 185 -12.52 15.24 -24.35
C LYS A 185 -11.37 14.48 -23.72
N LEU A 186 -10.50 15.14 -22.95
CA LEU A 186 -9.42 14.45 -22.25
C LEU A 186 -9.95 13.42 -21.22
N ARG A 187 -11.07 13.73 -20.56
CA ARG A 187 -11.73 12.79 -19.65
C ARG A 187 -12.23 11.56 -20.39
N ASP A 188 -13.00 11.76 -21.45
CA ASP A 188 -13.74 10.68 -22.11
C ASP A 188 -12.86 9.88 -23.09
N GLU A 189 -11.97 10.56 -23.81
CA GLU A 189 -11.15 9.96 -24.89
C GLU A 189 -9.79 9.42 -24.39
N GLU A 190 -9.24 9.97 -23.29
CA GLU A 190 -7.92 9.55 -22.76
C GLU A 190 -8.02 8.94 -21.35
N LEU A 191 -8.61 9.65 -20.38
CA LEU A 191 -8.60 9.21 -18.97
C LEU A 191 -9.46 7.98 -18.72
N GLU A 192 -10.68 7.96 -19.25
CA GLU A 192 -11.61 6.83 -19.13
C GLU A 192 -11.01 5.50 -19.64
N PRO A 193 -10.48 5.40 -20.88
CA PRO A 193 -9.87 4.15 -21.34
C PRO A 193 -8.62 3.77 -20.52
N GLN A 194 -7.84 4.73 -20.04
CA GLN A 194 -6.72 4.46 -19.14
C GLN A 194 -7.18 3.84 -17.81
N ILE A 195 -8.27 4.34 -17.21
CA ILE A 195 -8.82 3.73 -16.00
C ILE A 195 -9.32 2.32 -16.28
N LYS A 196 -10.01 2.09 -17.39
CA LYS A 196 -10.48 0.74 -17.77
C LYS A 196 -9.31 -0.23 -17.94
N GLU A 197 -8.26 0.18 -18.63
CA GLU A 197 -7.05 -0.63 -18.81
C GLU A 197 -6.35 -0.91 -17.47
N LEU A 198 -6.29 0.08 -16.57
CA LEU A 198 -5.78 -0.10 -15.21
C LEU A 198 -6.56 -1.17 -14.45
N LEU A 199 -7.90 -1.15 -14.53
CA LEU A 199 -8.75 -2.14 -13.87
C LEU A 199 -8.59 -3.55 -14.44
N GLN A 200 -8.41 -3.67 -15.76
CA GLN A 200 -8.05 -4.95 -16.37
C GLN A 200 -6.68 -5.44 -15.88
N GLY A 201 -5.71 -4.54 -15.74
CA GLY A 201 -4.42 -4.82 -15.12
C GLY A 201 -4.58 -5.36 -13.69
N MET A 202 -5.33 -4.63 -12.86
CA MET A 202 -5.64 -5.02 -11.48
C MET A 202 -6.31 -6.40 -11.44
N MET A 203 -7.34 -6.65 -12.25
CA MET A 203 -8.00 -7.94 -12.36
C MET A 203 -6.99 -9.08 -12.61
N ARG A 204 -6.08 -8.92 -13.59
CA ARG A 204 -5.05 -9.92 -13.89
C ARG A 204 -4.08 -10.10 -12.72
N THR A 205 -3.63 -9.01 -12.11
CA THR A 205 -2.74 -9.04 -10.94
C THR A 205 -3.36 -9.83 -9.79
N TRP A 206 -4.61 -9.55 -9.43
CA TRP A 206 -5.28 -10.25 -8.33
C TRP A 206 -5.53 -11.72 -8.63
N LYS A 207 -5.80 -12.08 -9.88
CA LYS A 207 -5.90 -13.48 -10.30
C LYS A 207 -4.58 -14.23 -10.08
N ILE A 208 -3.48 -13.69 -10.62
CA ILE A 208 -2.14 -14.29 -10.48
C ILE A 208 -1.74 -14.38 -9.00
N MET A 209 -2.06 -13.35 -8.21
CA MET A 209 -1.76 -13.32 -6.78
C MET A 209 -2.55 -14.39 -6.01
N SER A 210 -3.83 -14.59 -6.34
CA SER A 210 -4.65 -15.67 -5.75
C SER A 210 -4.05 -17.04 -6.04
N GLU A 211 -3.78 -17.34 -7.32
CA GLU A 211 -3.22 -18.62 -7.75
C GLU A 211 -1.85 -18.88 -7.09
N SER A 212 -1.02 -17.85 -6.98
CA SER A 212 0.30 -17.94 -6.34
C SER A 212 0.19 -18.27 -4.84
N HIS A 213 -0.68 -17.58 -4.11
CA HIS A 213 -0.86 -17.83 -2.68
C HIS A 213 -1.61 -19.13 -2.40
N GLU A 214 -2.47 -19.61 -3.29
CA GLU A 214 -3.06 -20.96 -3.21
C GLU A 214 -1.99 -22.04 -3.27
N ILE A 215 -1.04 -21.90 -4.20
CA ILE A 215 0.10 -22.82 -4.32
C ILE A 215 0.99 -22.75 -3.08
N GLN A 216 1.31 -21.54 -2.60
CA GLN A 216 2.11 -21.36 -1.39
C GLN A 216 1.41 -21.96 -0.16
N ASN A 217 0.10 -21.78 -0.03
CA ASN A 217 -0.70 -22.36 1.05
C ASN A 217 -0.64 -23.89 1.01
N LYS A 218 -0.82 -24.48 -0.17
CA LYS A 218 -0.71 -25.92 -0.37
C LYS A 218 0.66 -26.44 0.05
N ILE A 219 1.74 -25.80 -0.41
CA ILE A 219 3.10 -26.17 -0.06
C ILE A 219 3.28 -26.17 1.45
N ILE A 220 2.96 -25.06 2.13
CA ILE A 220 3.20 -24.95 3.58
C ILE A 220 2.32 -25.91 4.39
N SER A 221 1.10 -26.19 3.94
CA SER A 221 0.20 -27.17 4.58
C SER A 221 0.72 -28.61 4.50
N GLU A 222 1.54 -28.92 3.49
CA GLU A 222 2.12 -30.25 3.28
C GLU A 222 3.49 -30.42 3.97
N VAL A 223 4.11 -29.33 4.46
CA VAL A 223 5.39 -29.39 5.19
C VAL A 223 5.22 -30.16 6.50
N LYS A 224 5.95 -31.26 6.65
CA LYS A 224 6.02 -32.06 7.89
C LYS A 224 7.38 -31.98 8.57
N THR A 225 8.43 -31.68 7.82
CA THR A 225 9.80 -31.51 8.28
C THR A 225 10.53 -30.56 7.33
N PHE A 226 11.58 -29.89 7.81
CA PHE A 226 12.44 -29.07 6.96
C PHE A 226 13.70 -29.87 6.58
N THR A 227 14.06 -29.87 5.30
CA THR A 227 15.24 -30.58 4.76
C THR A 227 16.57 -29.85 4.99
N CYS A 228 16.55 -28.76 5.77
CA CYS A 228 17.72 -27.92 6.01
C CYS A 228 18.73 -28.60 6.98
N PRO A 229 20.05 -28.53 6.71
CA PRO A 229 21.07 -29.07 7.62
C PRO A 229 21.08 -28.46 9.02
N SER A 230 20.46 -27.30 9.24
CA SER A 230 20.33 -26.67 10.55
C SER A 230 19.07 -27.08 11.32
N TYR A 231 18.13 -27.77 10.68
CA TYR A 231 16.91 -28.24 11.33
C TYR A 231 17.23 -29.28 12.41
N GLY A 232 16.55 -29.20 13.56
CA GLY A 232 16.80 -30.04 14.74
C GLY A 232 18.12 -29.77 15.48
N LYS A 233 18.89 -28.75 15.08
CA LYS A 233 20.13 -28.35 15.77
C LYS A 233 19.91 -27.18 16.71
N PHE A 234 20.90 -26.96 17.58
CA PHE A 234 20.93 -25.84 18.51
C PHE A 234 20.76 -24.48 17.79
N CYS A 235 19.78 -23.71 18.26
CA CYS A 235 19.45 -22.40 17.75
C CYS A 235 20.47 -21.34 18.21
N ASN A 236 21.55 -21.16 17.45
CA ASN A 236 22.56 -20.12 17.68
C ASN A 236 22.03 -18.66 17.51
N GLU A 237 22.87 -17.66 17.78
CA GLU A 237 22.48 -16.24 17.66
C GLU A 237 22.11 -15.82 16.22
N SER A 238 22.69 -16.47 15.19
CA SER A 238 22.33 -16.22 13.79
C SER A 238 20.88 -16.61 13.50
N HIS A 239 20.41 -17.74 14.05
CA HIS A 239 19.00 -18.13 13.93
C HIS A 239 18.06 -17.13 14.61
N ARG A 240 18.41 -16.62 15.81
CA ARG A 240 17.63 -15.57 16.49
C ARG A 240 17.57 -14.28 15.67
N LEU A 241 18.70 -13.89 15.07
CA LEU A 241 18.74 -12.72 14.20
C LEU A 241 17.84 -12.92 12.98
N ALA A 242 17.88 -14.10 12.33
CA ALA A 242 17.01 -14.42 11.21
C ALA A 242 15.52 -14.41 11.60
N THR A 243 15.16 -14.93 12.78
CA THR A 243 13.78 -14.86 13.30
C THR A 243 13.33 -13.42 13.56
N LEU A 244 14.21 -12.57 14.08
CA LEU A 244 13.90 -11.14 14.28
C LEU A 244 13.75 -10.39 12.95
N GLN A 245 14.58 -10.72 11.95
CA GLN A 245 14.45 -10.18 10.60
C GLN A 245 13.13 -10.59 9.98
N LEU A 246 12.75 -11.87 10.09
CA LEU A 246 11.46 -12.35 9.62
C LEU A 246 10.29 -11.60 10.26
N GLU A 247 10.34 -11.37 11.57
CA GLU A 247 9.31 -10.59 12.26
C GLU A 247 9.19 -9.16 11.69
N THR A 248 10.34 -8.52 11.46
CA THR A 248 10.41 -7.17 10.89
C THR A 248 9.80 -7.12 9.49
N GLU A 249 10.15 -8.09 8.64
CA GLU A 249 9.61 -8.18 7.28
C GLU A 249 8.10 -8.46 7.26
N LEU A 250 7.57 -9.27 8.19
CA LEU A 250 6.12 -9.47 8.31
C LEU A 250 5.39 -8.18 8.74
N VAL A 251 5.98 -7.39 9.63
CA VAL A 251 5.43 -6.08 10.02
C VAL A 251 5.45 -5.12 8.83
N ASN A 252 6.55 -5.07 8.08
CA ASN A 252 6.68 -4.27 6.87
C ASN A 252 5.66 -4.70 5.82
N TRP A 253 5.51 -6.00 5.57
CA TRP A 253 4.53 -6.53 4.63
C TRP A 253 3.10 -6.09 4.99
N ARG A 254 2.74 -6.17 6.27
CA ARG A 254 1.43 -5.71 6.75
C ARG A 254 1.22 -4.21 6.49
N ALA A 255 2.23 -3.38 6.72
CA ALA A 255 2.17 -1.94 6.49
C ALA A 255 2.02 -1.63 4.99
N CYS A 256 2.90 -2.21 4.16
CA CYS A 256 2.87 -2.04 2.70
C CYS A 256 1.53 -2.49 2.10
N PHE A 257 0.96 -3.59 2.58
CA PHE A 257 -0.36 -4.05 2.11
C PHE A 257 -1.45 -3.03 2.45
N ALA A 258 -1.50 -2.54 3.68
CA ALA A 258 -2.49 -1.55 4.11
C ALA A 258 -2.34 -0.22 3.33
N GLU A 259 -1.11 0.25 3.14
CA GLU A 259 -0.79 1.44 2.37
C GLU A 259 -1.17 1.30 0.89
N TYR A 260 -0.93 0.13 0.29
CA TYR A 260 -1.29 -0.13 -1.10
C TYR A 260 -2.81 -0.08 -1.32
N ILE A 261 -3.59 -0.67 -0.42
CA ILE A 261 -5.07 -0.61 -0.50
C ILE A 261 -5.58 0.80 -0.20
N ALA A 262 -4.99 1.49 0.77
CA ALA A 262 -5.33 2.89 1.08
C ALA A 262 -5.05 3.82 -0.10
N ALA A 263 -3.89 3.68 -0.75
CA ALA A 263 -3.53 4.49 -1.92
C ALA A 263 -4.52 4.32 -3.07
N GLN A 264 -5.01 3.10 -3.31
CA GLN A 264 -6.09 2.86 -4.28
C GLN A 264 -7.37 3.62 -3.90
N ARG A 265 -7.81 3.53 -2.63
CA ARG A 265 -9.01 4.26 -2.19
C ARG A 265 -8.88 5.77 -2.36
N VAL A 266 -7.76 6.34 -1.91
CA VAL A 266 -7.53 7.79 -2.02
C VAL A 266 -7.50 8.23 -3.48
N TYR A 267 -6.90 7.43 -4.37
CA TYR A 267 -6.94 7.71 -5.80
C TYR A 267 -8.39 7.74 -6.35
N ILE A 268 -9.21 6.75 -6.00
CA ILE A 268 -10.61 6.68 -6.43
C ILE A 268 -11.42 7.86 -5.86
N GLU A 269 -11.24 8.18 -4.57
CA GLU A 269 -11.90 9.31 -3.90
C GLU A 269 -11.54 10.65 -4.54
N ALA A 270 -10.26 10.86 -4.86
CA ALA A 270 -9.81 12.07 -5.52
C ALA A 270 -10.41 12.18 -6.94
N LEU A 271 -10.50 11.06 -7.65
CA LEU A 271 -11.15 10.98 -8.97
C LEU A 271 -12.66 11.27 -8.88
N ILE A 272 -13.37 10.71 -7.90
CA ILE A 272 -14.79 11.02 -7.64
C ILE A 272 -14.96 12.50 -7.31
N GLY A 273 -14.11 13.06 -6.43
CA GLY A 273 -14.15 14.46 -6.04
C GLY A 273 -13.95 15.41 -7.23
N TRP A 274 -13.08 15.03 -8.16
CA TRP A 274 -12.86 15.72 -9.43
C TRP A 274 -14.06 15.58 -10.38
N LEU A 275 -14.54 14.36 -10.62
CA LEU A 275 -15.67 14.08 -11.51
C LEU A 275 -17.00 14.68 -11.03
N SER A 276 -17.15 14.85 -9.72
CA SER A 276 -18.34 15.50 -9.14
C SER A 276 -18.47 16.97 -9.54
N LYS A 277 -17.38 17.62 -9.99
CA LYS A 277 -17.43 19.02 -10.47
C LYS A 277 -18.17 19.19 -11.80
N PHE A 278 -18.39 18.09 -12.53
CA PHE A 278 -19.15 18.08 -13.77
C PHE A 278 -20.65 17.95 -13.55
N VAL A 279 -21.09 17.65 -12.33
CA VAL A 279 -22.51 17.60 -11.97
C VAL A 279 -23.00 19.01 -11.70
N ALA A 280 -23.94 19.50 -12.50
CA ALA A 280 -24.58 20.78 -12.23
C ALA A 280 -25.30 20.72 -10.87
N PRO A 281 -25.06 21.68 -9.94
CA PRO A 281 -25.91 21.85 -8.78
C PRO A 281 -27.35 22.04 -9.26
N GLU A 282 -28.30 21.37 -8.63
CA GLU A 282 -29.71 21.57 -8.94
C GLU A 282 -30.05 23.02 -8.62
N VAL A 283 -30.22 23.82 -9.67
CA VAL A 283 -30.53 25.22 -9.50
C VAL A 283 -32.01 25.31 -9.10
N GLU A 284 -32.28 25.40 -7.80
CA GLU A 284 -33.60 25.69 -7.25
C GLU A 284 -34.04 27.12 -7.63
N PHE A 285 -34.33 27.35 -8.91
CA PHE A 285 -35.16 28.47 -9.34
C PHE A 285 -36.61 27.99 -9.34
N TYR A 286 -37.31 28.28 -8.23
CA TYR A 286 -38.75 28.08 -8.01
C TYR A 286 -39.23 26.63 -7.92
N SER A 287 -39.00 25.95 -6.80
CA SER A 287 -40.00 25.02 -6.22
C SER A 287 -39.56 24.56 -4.84
N LYS A 288 -40.14 25.19 -3.82
CA LYS A 288 -40.10 24.72 -2.44
C LYS A 288 -41.08 23.55 -2.32
N ASP A 289 -40.71 22.36 -2.80
CA ASP A 289 -41.33 21.08 -2.41
C ASP A 289 -40.69 19.90 -3.16
N ARG A 290 -39.61 19.33 -2.57
CA ARG A 290 -39.38 17.89 -2.38
C ARG A 290 -37.97 17.62 -1.84
N ALA A 291 -37.79 17.85 -0.55
CA ALA A 291 -36.63 17.35 0.17
C ALA A 291 -36.84 15.87 0.53
N SER A 292 -36.61 14.95 -0.42
CA SER A 292 -36.41 13.52 -0.08
C SER A 292 -35.77 12.64 -1.17
N ALA A 293 -35.24 13.18 -2.26
CA ALA A 293 -34.52 12.36 -3.25
C ALA A 293 -33.02 12.34 -2.93
N ARG A 294 -32.41 11.14 -2.91
CA ARG A 294 -30.95 10.98 -2.98
C ARG A 294 -30.40 11.84 -4.14
N PRO A 295 -29.15 12.35 -4.08
CA PRO A 295 -28.58 13.12 -5.18
C PRO A 295 -28.74 12.32 -6.47
N ASN A 296 -29.40 12.90 -7.47
CA ASN A 296 -29.71 12.22 -8.72
C ASN A 296 -28.41 11.66 -9.33
N ARG A 297 -28.26 10.32 -9.30
CA ARG A 297 -27.13 9.58 -9.89
C ARG A 297 -27.04 9.77 -11.42
N SER A 298 -27.99 10.47 -12.05
CA SER A 298 -28.19 10.56 -13.49
C SER A 298 -27.58 11.78 -14.18
N ASN A 299 -27.01 12.74 -13.46
CA ASN A 299 -26.60 14.03 -14.03
C ASN A 299 -25.07 14.23 -14.18
N GLY A 300 -24.27 13.20 -13.87
CA GLY A 300 -22.81 13.23 -13.98
C GLY A 300 -22.28 12.42 -15.17
N PRO A 301 -20.97 12.54 -15.48
CA PRO A 301 -20.34 11.70 -16.51
C PRO A 301 -20.43 10.22 -16.12
N PRO A 302 -20.58 9.28 -17.07
CA PRO A 302 -20.65 7.84 -16.78
C PRO A 302 -19.51 7.34 -15.90
N LEU A 303 -18.30 7.86 -16.12
CA LEU A 303 -17.11 7.57 -15.31
C LEU A 303 -17.30 7.90 -13.82
N LEU A 304 -18.14 8.87 -13.44
CA LEU A 304 -18.42 9.19 -12.04
C LEU A 304 -19.19 8.05 -11.36
N ILE A 305 -20.23 7.54 -12.01
CA ILE A 305 -21.04 6.43 -11.50
C ILE A 305 -20.15 5.20 -11.32
N PHE A 306 -19.35 4.92 -12.34
CA PHE A 306 -18.39 3.83 -12.33
C PHE A 306 -17.39 3.93 -11.17
N CYS A 307 -16.82 5.11 -10.91
CA CYS A 307 -15.89 5.29 -9.80
C CYS A 307 -16.57 5.15 -8.43
N LEU A 308 -17.83 5.59 -8.29
CA LEU A 308 -18.61 5.38 -7.07
C LEU A 308 -18.83 3.89 -6.80
N ASP A 309 -19.22 3.13 -7.82
CA ASP A 309 -19.43 1.67 -7.70
C ASP A 309 -18.09 0.94 -7.44
N TRP A 310 -16.98 1.43 -8.01
CA TRP A 310 -15.64 0.93 -7.71
C TRP A 310 -15.26 1.17 -6.24
N LEU A 311 -15.48 2.38 -5.71
CA LEU A 311 -15.20 2.70 -4.31
C LEU A 311 -16.06 1.88 -3.34
N ASP A 312 -17.36 1.79 -3.62
CA ASP A 312 -18.30 0.99 -2.81
C ASP A 312 -17.85 -0.48 -2.76
N SER A 313 -17.44 -1.04 -3.91
CA SER A 313 -16.95 -2.42 -3.98
C SER A 313 -15.62 -2.62 -3.25
N MET A 314 -14.68 -1.68 -3.35
CA MET A 314 -13.39 -1.70 -2.63
C MET A 314 -13.56 -1.69 -1.11
N ASN A 315 -14.64 -1.08 -0.60
CA ASN A 315 -14.94 -1.02 0.84
C ASN A 315 -15.47 -2.35 1.41
N VAL A 316 -15.91 -3.28 0.55
CA VAL A 316 -16.40 -4.60 0.96
C VAL A 316 -15.27 -5.63 1.10
N LEU A 317 -14.09 -5.36 0.53
CA LEU A 317 -12.97 -6.32 0.52
C LEU A 317 -12.46 -6.67 1.94
N PRO A 318 -12.03 -7.93 2.16
CA PRO A 318 -11.65 -8.44 3.49
C PRO A 318 -10.23 -8.01 3.93
N GLU A 319 -9.85 -6.74 3.73
CA GLU A 319 -8.52 -6.20 4.07
C GLU A 319 -8.13 -6.44 5.54
N LYS A 320 -9.11 -6.28 6.44
CA LYS A 320 -8.92 -6.46 7.88
C LYS A 320 -8.54 -7.90 8.23
N ALA A 321 -9.05 -8.89 7.51
CA ALA A 321 -8.74 -10.30 7.74
C ALA A 321 -7.26 -10.57 7.46
N VAL A 322 -6.75 -10.11 6.30
CA VAL A 322 -5.32 -10.18 5.95
C VAL A 322 -4.45 -9.51 7.01
N SER A 323 -4.83 -8.28 7.41
CA SER A 323 -4.08 -7.51 8.41
C SER A 323 -4.01 -8.20 9.77
N LEU A 324 -5.08 -8.91 10.17
CA LEU A 324 -5.13 -9.69 11.40
C LEU A 324 -4.33 -10.99 11.30
N ALA A 325 -4.40 -11.69 10.17
CA ALA A 325 -3.62 -12.91 9.93
C ALA A 325 -2.11 -12.65 10.00
N ILE A 326 -1.62 -11.61 9.31
CA ILE A 326 -0.20 -11.22 9.38
C ILE A 326 0.17 -10.83 10.80
N LYS A 327 -0.68 -10.06 11.49
CA LYS A 327 -0.45 -9.69 12.90
C LYS A 327 -0.39 -10.91 13.83
N SER A 328 -1.19 -11.95 13.57
CA SER A 328 -1.14 -13.19 14.34
C SER A 328 0.20 -13.91 14.11
N CYS A 329 0.60 -14.09 12.86
CA CYS A 329 1.87 -14.72 12.51
C CYS A 329 3.08 -13.96 13.12
N VAL A 330 3.06 -12.62 13.14
CA VAL A 330 4.08 -11.82 13.84
C VAL A 330 4.19 -12.20 15.32
N LYS A 331 3.07 -12.47 16.00
CA LYS A 331 3.09 -12.92 17.41
C LYS A 331 3.70 -14.32 17.52
N ASP A 332 3.39 -15.22 16.60
CA ASP A 332 3.93 -16.58 16.58
C ASP A 332 5.46 -16.56 16.36
N VAL A 333 5.94 -15.72 15.43
CA VAL A 333 7.38 -15.50 15.21
C VAL A 333 8.05 -14.85 16.42
N ARG A 334 7.39 -13.90 17.09
CA ARG A 334 7.90 -13.31 18.35
C ARG A 334 7.99 -14.36 19.47
N ALA A 335 7.00 -15.24 19.59
CA ALA A 335 7.02 -16.34 20.56
C ALA A 335 8.17 -17.32 20.28
N LEU A 336 8.43 -17.63 19.00
CA LEU A 336 9.60 -18.41 18.59
C LEU A 336 10.89 -17.73 19.03
N TRP A 337 11.06 -16.42 18.78
CA TRP A 337 12.27 -15.69 19.17
C TRP A 337 12.54 -15.72 20.69
N LEU A 338 11.47 -15.65 21.50
CA LEU A 338 11.56 -15.79 22.96
C LEU A 338 12.01 -17.20 23.36
N GLN A 339 11.43 -18.23 22.75
CA GLN A 339 11.79 -19.63 23.01
C GLN A 339 13.25 -19.93 22.63
N GLN A 340 13.71 -19.42 21.49
CA GLN A 340 15.13 -19.51 21.09
C GLN A 340 16.06 -18.84 22.11
N GLY A 341 15.61 -17.76 22.75
CA GLY A 341 16.33 -17.11 23.86
C GLY A 341 16.44 -17.99 25.10
N GLU A 342 15.38 -18.73 25.46
CA GLU A 342 15.41 -19.68 26.57
C GLU A 342 16.34 -20.88 26.26
N GLU A 343 16.32 -21.37 25.02
CA GLU A 343 17.20 -22.45 24.57
C GLU A 343 18.69 -22.07 24.73
N GLN A 344 19.03 -20.85 24.31
CA GLN A 344 20.35 -20.23 24.51
C GLN A 344 20.74 -20.15 25.99
N LEU A 345 19.80 -19.73 26.84
CA LEU A 345 20.04 -19.62 28.28
C LEU A 345 20.30 -21.00 28.91
N GLN A 346 19.53 -22.02 28.53
CA GLN A 346 19.74 -23.39 29.00
C GLN A 346 21.08 -23.94 28.53
N LYS A 347 21.49 -23.66 27.30
CA LYS A 347 22.82 -24.06 26.80
C LYS A 347 23.94 -23.45 27.63
N ARG A 348 23.89 -22.14 27.94
CA ARG A 348 24.88 -21.47 28.79
C ARG A 348 24.94 -22.07 30.20
N LYS A 349 23.80 -22.44 30.79
CA LYS A 349 23.74 -23.11 32.10
C LYS A 349 24.45 -24.48 32.04
N VAL A 350 24.18 -25.28 31.02
CA VAL A 350 24.83 -26.58 30.80
C VAL A 350 26.34 -26.42 30.62
N ASP A 351 26.79 -25.46 29.83
CA ASP A 351 28.21 -25.21 29.59
C ASP A 351 28.93 -24.74 30.86
N SER A 352 28.28 -23.91 31.68
CA SER A 352 28.81 -23.48 32.97
C SER A 352 28.94 -24.64 33.97
N LEU A 353 27.90 -25.49 34.07
CA LEU A 353 27.93 -26.67 34.93
C LEU A 353 28.97 -27.70 34.47
N SER A 354 29.12 -27.88 33.16
CA SER A 354 30.11 -28.81 32.59
C SER A 354 31.54 -28.34 32.90
N LYS A 355 31.83 -27.05 32.73
CA LYS A 355 33.13 -26.47 33.11
C LYS A 355 33.42 -26.62 34.60
N GLU A 356 32.41 -26.49 35.46
CA GLU A 356 32.60 -26.68 36.90
C GLU A 356 32.82 -28.15 37.26
N LEU A 357 32.09 -29.07 36.62
CA LEU A 357 32.32 -30.51 36.74
C LEU A 357 33.76 -30.89 36.34
N ASP A 358 34.28 -30.36 35.23
CA ASP A 358 35.65 -30.62 34.79
C ASP A 358 36.68 -30.18 35.84
N LYS A 359 36.49 -29.00 36.46
CA LYS A 359 37.35 -28.55 37.57
C LYS A 359 37.26 -29.47 38.78
N LYS A 360 36.06 -29.95 39.13
CA LYS A 360 35.86 -30.88 40.26
C LYS A 360 36.49 -32.24 40.01
N ILE A 361 36.40 -32.75 38.77
CA ILE A 361 37.08 -33.98 38.34
C ILE A 361 38.59 -33.83 38.48
N LEU A 362 39.17 -32.73 37.96
CA LEU A 362 40.61 -32.46 38.09
C LEU A 362 41.04 -32.32 39.55
N ALA A 363 40.25 -31.64 40.39
CA ALA A 363 40.52 -31.51 41.82
C ALA A 363 40.47 -32.86 42.55
N PHE A 364 39.50 -33.71 42.21
CA PHE A 364 39.38 -35.07 42.72
C PHE A 364 40.58 -35.94 42.31
N GLN A 365 40.93 -35.99 41.02
CA GLN A 365 42.10 -36.73 40.52
C GLN A 365 43.40 -36.26 41.18
N LYS A 366 43.56 -34.96 41.41
CA LYS A 366 44.73 -34.41 42.12
C LYS A 366 44.76 -34.85 43.58
N ALA A 367 43.62 -34.89 44.27
CA ALA A 367 43.52 -35.38 45.65
C ALA A 367 43.79 -36.89 45.75
N GLU A 368 43.22 -37.67 44.84
CA GLU A 368 43.44 -39.11 44.71
C GLU A 368 44.92 -39.43 44.49
N ASN A 369 45.58 -38.75 43.54
CA ASN A 369 47.01 -38.91 43.29
C ASN A 369 47.89 -38.54 44.49
N ARG A 370 47.50 -37.55 45.30
CA ARG A 370 48.22 -37.19 46.53
C ARG A 370 48.11 -38.28 47.58
N ILE A 371 46.93 -38.86 47.74
CA ILE A 371 46.68 -39.92 48.72
C ILE A 371 47.33 -41.23 48.29
N SER A 372 47.31 -41.57 47.00
CA SER A 372 48.07 -42.71 46.46
C SER A 372 49.57 -42.57 46.70
N LYS A 373 50.15 -41.37 46.52
CA LYS A 373 51.57 -41.10 46.85
C LYS A 373 51.86 -41.18 48.35
N PHE A 374 50.96 -40.69 49.19
CA PHE A 374 51.07 -40.78 50.65
C PHE A 374 51.09 -42.23 51.13
N ARG A 375 50.17 -43.07 50.62
CA ARG A 375 50.11 -44.52 50.91
C ARG A 375 51.36 -45.31 50.50
N VAL A 376 52.11 -44.84 49.51
CA VAL A 376 53.37 -45.47 49.06
C VAL A 376 54.56 -45.09 49.96
N THR A 377 54.50 -43.93 50.62
CA THR A 377 55.66 -43.34 51.33
C THR A 377 55.65 -43.63 52.83
N ASP A 378 54.47 -43.79 53.46
CA ASP A 378 54.35 -43.99 54.91
C ASP A 378 53.48 -45.22 55.23
N LYS A 379 54.09 -46.27 55.81
CA LYS A 379 53.44 -47.58 56.05
C LYS A 379 52.85 -47.73 57.47
N ASN A 380 53.00 -46.74 58.36
CA ASN A 380 52.72 -46.89 59.79
C ASN A 380 51.62 -45.95 60.34
N ALA A 381 50.57 -45.62 59.56
CA ALA A 381 49.50 -44.73 60.01
C ALA A 381 48.09 -45.28 59.70
N ASP A 382 47.72 -46.40 60.32
CA ASP A 382 46.45 -47.12 60.07
C ASP A 382 45.20 -46.26 60.34
N GLY A 383 45.22 -45.40 61.36
CA GLY A 383 44.11 -44.51 61.71
C GLY A 383 43.94 -43.25 60.83
N GLN A 384 44.97 -42.79 60.13
CA GLN A 384 44.87 -41.63 59.21
C GLN A 384 44.39 -42.03 57.82
N ILE A 385 44.42 -43.33 57.50
CA ILE A 385 44.03 -43.88 56.20
C ILE A 385 42.50 -43.87 56.03
N GLU A 386 41.75 -44.05 57.12
CA GLU A 386 40.28 -44.07 57.14
C GLU A 386 39.71 -42.66 56.91
N ASP A 387 40.17 -41.65 57.66
CA ASP A 387 39.80 -40.23 57.44
C ASP A 387 40.12 -39.73 56.01
N LEU A 388 41.24 -40.17 55.43
CA LEU A 388 41.61 -39.86 54.04
C LEU A 388 40.71 -40.57 53.03
N ALA A 389 40.26 -41.79 53.32
CA ALA A 389 39.33 -42.55 52.49
C ALA A 389 37.93 -41.92 52.53
N ASP A 390 37.47 -41.47 53.68
CA ASP A 390 36.21 -40.76 53.86
C ASP A 390 36.23 -39.42 53.12
N SER A 391 37.32 -38.66 53.23
CA SER A 391 37.52 -37.40 52.49
C SER A 391 37.55 -37.61 50.96
N LEU A 392 38.07 -38.72 50.46
CA LEU A 392 38.00 -39.08 49.04
C LEU A 392 36.58 -39.47 48.62
N THR A 393 35.89 -40.24 49.45
CA THR A 393 34.52 -40.67 49.22
C THR A 393 33.58 -39.46 49.16
N GLU A 394 33.75 -38.48 50.06
CA GLU A 394 33.01 -37.22 50.02
C GLU A 394 33.29 -36.42 48.75
N ARG A 395 34.56 -36.27 48.33
CA ARG A 395 34.89 -35.60 47.06
C ARG A 395 34.35 -36.34 45.84
N LYS A 396 34.35 -37.68 45.86
CA LYS A 396 33.75 -38.52 44.81
C LYS A 396 32.24 -38.28 44.74
N ASN A 397 31.57 -38.26 45.90
CA ASN A 397 30.13 -37.96 45.99
C ASN A 397 29.81 -36.55 45.45
N MET A 398 30.66 -35.55 45.72
CA MET A 398 30.51 -34.22 45.14
C MET A 398 30.64 -34.24 43.60
N VAL A 399 31.63 -34.95 43.04
CA VAL A 399 31.78 -35.09 41.58
C VAL A 399 30.55 -35.75 40.96
N GLU A 400 30.03 -36.81 41.58
CA GLU A 400 28.80 -37.48 41.14
C GLU A 400 27.56 -36.60 41.27
N ASP A 401 27.48 -35.73 42.27
CA ASP A 401 26.41 -34.74 42.37
C ASP A 401 26.48 -33.71 41.22
N PHE A 402 27.66 -33.20 40.91
CA PHE A 402 27.85 -32.30 39.76
C PHE A 402 27.55 -33.00 38.43
N ARG A 403 27.91 -34.29 38.28
CA ARG A 403 27.56 -35.11 37.10
C ARG A 403 26.04 -35.18 36.94
N ARG A 404 25.30 -35.53 38.00
CA ARG A 404 23.83 -35.54 37.99
C ARG A 404 23.22 -34.18 37.64
N ARG A 405 23.79 -33.08 38.12
CA ARG A 405 23.34 -31.71 37.78
C ARG A 405 23.57 -31.37 36.30
N VAL A 406 24.72 -31.74 35.74
CA VAL A 406 25.01 -31.56 34.30
C VAL A 406 24.04 -32.36 33.46
N ASP A 407 23.78 -33.63 33.81
CA ASP A 407 22.86 -34.49 33.06
C ASP A 407 21.43 -33.97 33.13
N SER A 408 20.97 -33.52 34.31
CA SER A 408 19.67 -32.83 34.46
C SER A 408 19.59 -31.54 33.62
N GLY A 409 20.68 -30.77 33.56
CA GLY A 409 20.77 -29.58 32.72
C GLY A 409 20.70 -29.89 31.22
N LYS A 410 21.43 -30.91 30.76
CA LYS A 410 21.41 -31.38 29.36
C LYS A 410 20.00 -31.81 28.95
N GLU A 411 19.30 -32.51 29.83
CA GLU A 411 17.92 -32.92 29.61
C GLU A 411 16.96 -31.72 29.47
N LYS A 412 17.10 -30.70 30.32
CA LYS A 412 16.33 -29.44 30.19
C LYS A 412 16.63 -28.72 28.87
N HIS A 413 17.89 -28.66 28.48
CA HIS A 413 18.29 -28.07 27.20
C HIS A 413 17.71 -28.82 26.00
N ARG A 414 17.75 -30.16 26.02
CA ARG A 414 17.14 -31.02 24.99
C ARG A 414 15.64 -30.77 24.84
N LYS A 415 14.89 -30.73 25.96
CA LYS A 415 13.45 -30.39 25.94
C LYS A 415 13.19 -29.00 25.36
N CYS A 416 14.07 -28.04 25.67
CA CYS A 416 13.96 -26.68 25.13
C CYS A 416 14.18 -26.65 23.61
N MET A 417 15.14 -27.43 23.10
CA MET A 417 15.38 -27.59 21.66
C MET A 417 14.19 -28.23 20.94
N GLU A 418 13.63 -29.31 21.51
CA GLU A 418 12.44 -29.99 20.96
C GLU A 418 11.23 -29.05 20.89
N GLU A 419 11.07 -28.21 21.92
CA GLU A 419 10.03 -27.19 21.94
C GLU A 419 10.27 -26.09 20.88
N THR A 420 11.53 -25.62 20.70
CA THR A 420 11.87 -24.70 19.61
C THR A 420 11.53 -25.31 18.25
N GLU A 421 11.90 -26.56 18.00
CA GLU A 421 11.60 -27.28 16.76
C GLU A 421 10.09 -27.39 16.52
N ARG A 422 9.34 -27.75 17.56
CA ARG A 422 7.88 -27.84 17.51
C ARG A 422 7.24 -26.50 17.17
N ILE A 423 7.71 -25.39 17.75
CA ILE A 423 7.21 -24.04 17.45
C ILE A 423 7.60 -23.63 16.02
N ILE A 424 8.81 -23.95 15.55
CA ILE A 424 9.22 -23.67 14.16
C ILE A 424 8.27 -24.38 13.20
N LEU A 425 8.04 -25.68 13.38
CA LEU A 425 7.20 -26.45 12.46
C LEU A 425 5.74 -26.00 12.55
N ASN A 426 5.12 -26.11 13.72
CA ASN A 426 3.69 -25.87 13.86
C ASN A 426 3.34 -24.38 13.81
N GLY A 427 4.19 -23.53 14.39
CA GLY A 427 3.97 -22.08 14.46
C GLY A 427 4.14 -21.41 13.10
N LEU A 428 5.21 -21.72 12.36
CA LEU A 428 5.35 -21.18 11.01
C LEU A 428 4.29 -21.76 10.06
N GLN A 429 3.99 -23.06 10.15
CA GLN A 429 2.94 -23.65 9.33
C GLN A 429 1.59 -22.99 9.59
N THR A 430 1.14 -22.93 10.85
CA THR A 430 -0.16 -22.33 11.20
C THR A 430 -0.20 -20.83 10.85
N GLY A 431 0.86 -20.09 11.19
CA GLY A 431 0.95 -18.66 10.95
C GLY A 431 0.92 -18.31 9.46
N PHE A 432 1.73 -18.99 8.63
CA PHE A 432 1.76 -18.76 7.19
C PHE A 432 0.54 -19.31 6.47
N CYS A 433 -0.02 -20.46 6.87
CA CYS A 433 -1.30 -20.94 6.34
C CYS A 433 -2.38 -19.87 6.51
N GLY A 434 -2.54 -19.34 7.73
CA GLY A 434 -3.55 -18.31 7.99
C GLY A 434 -3.34 -17.03 7.17
N ILE A 435 -2.09 -16.63 6.92
CA ILE A 435 -1.79 -15.51 6.03
C ILE A 435 -2.20 -15.83 4.59
N PHE A 436 -1.74 -16.95 4.04
CA PHE A 436 -1.99 -17.30 2.64
C PHE A 436 -3.47 -17.53 2.37
N GLU A 437 -4.19 -18.18 3.28
CA GLU A 437 -5.65 -18.32 3.20
C GLU A 437 -6.33 -16.94 3.14
N SER A 438 -6.00 -16.04 4.07
CA SER A 438 -6.60 -14.71 4.12
C SER A 438 -6.27 -13.87 2.87
N ILE A 439 -5.04 -13.96 2.36
CA ILE A 439 -4.63 -13.22 1.16
C ILE A 439 -5.25 -13.82 -0.09
N THR A 440 -5.32 -15.14 -0.21
CA THR A 440 -6.03 -15.82 -1.30
C THR A 440 -7.49 -15.40 -1.33
N GLU A 441 -8.18 -15.41 -0.19
CA GLU A 441 -9.57 -14.95 -0.09
C GLU A 441 -9.72 -13.49 -0.52
N PHE A 442 -8.82 -12.61 -0.06
CA PHE A 442 -8.79 -11.20 -0.47
C PHE A 442 -8.57 -11.06 -1.99
N CYS A 443 -7.57 -11.73 -2.55
CA CYS A 443 -7.23 -11.66 -3.96
C CYS A 443 -8.37 -12.22 -4.83
N SER A 444 -8.99 -13.33 -4.42
CA SER A 444 -10.16 -13.90 -5.07
C SER A 444 -11.36 -12.95 -5.04
N ALA A 445 -11.62 -12.27 -3.90
CA ALA A 445 -12.68 -11.27 -3.80
C ALA A 445 -12.39 -10.05 -4.69
N ALA A 446 -11.14 -9.55 -4.67
CA ALA A 446 -10.70 -8.45 -5.52
C ALA A 446 -10.79 -8.82 -7.01
N PHE A 447 -10.35 -10.01 -7.40
CA PHE A 447 -10.47 -10.52 -8.77
C PHE A 447 -11.93 -10.55 -9.25
N LYS A 448 -12.85 -11.10 -8.43
CA LYS A 448 -14.29 -11.10 -8.75
C LYS A 448 -14.83 -9.68 -8.90
N MET A 449 -14.52 -8.80 -7.95
CA MET A 449 -14.91 -7.39 -8.00
C MET A 449 -14.45 -6.72 -9.30
N TYR A 450 -13.15 -6.78 -9.62
CA TYR A 450 -12.61 -6.17 -10.84
C TYR A 450 -13.15 -6.83 -12.11
N THR A 451 -13.49 -8.13 -12.08
CA THR A 451 -14.16 -8.81 -13.19
C THR A 451 -15.57 -8.26 -13.42
N HIS A 452 -16.34 -8.02 -12.35
CA HIS A 452 -17.67 -7.42 -12.43
C HIS A 452 -17.61 -5.98 -12.96
N LEU A 453 -16.70 -5.16 -12.40
CA LEU A 453 -16.49 -3.78 -12.87
C LEU A 453 -16.07 -3.74 -14.35
N ALA A 454 -15.26 -4.70 -14.82
CA ALA A 454 -14.89 -4.79 -16.23
C ALA A 454 -16.02 -5.33 -17.15
N ALA A 455 -17.01 -6.03 -16.60
CA ALA A 455 -18.07 -6.69 -17.36
C ALA A 455 -19.33 -5.84 -17.57
N ASP A 456 -19.63 -4.89 -16.66
CA ASP A 456 -20.85 -4.06 -16.72
C ASP A 456 -20.98 -3.22 -18.01
N GLU A 457 -19.91 -3.07 -18.79
CA GLU A 457 -19.94 -2.39 -20.08
C GLU A 457 -20.39 -3.25 -21.27
N ASN A 458 -20.33 -4.58 -21.17
CA ASN A 458 -20.76 -5.43 -22.29
C ASN A 458 -22.29 -5.49 -22.41
N LEU A 459 -23.02 -5.11 -21.35
CA LEU A 459 -24.48 -5.10 -21.35
C LEU A 459 -25.08 -3.86 -22.02
N GLU A 460 -24.38 -2.71 -22.06
CA GLU A 460 -24.85 -1.54 -22.81
C GLU A 460 -24.72 -1.70 -24.33
N LYS A 461 -23.86 -2.61 -24.82
CA LYS A 461 -23.65 -2.85 -26.26
C LYS A 461 -24.56 -3.93 -26.87
N VAL A 462 -25.33 -4.67 -26.08
CA VAL A 462 -26.18 -5.80 -26.56
C VAL A 462 -27.69 -5.47 -26.55
N GLY A 463 -28.07 -4.22 -26.27
CA GLY A 463 -29.46 -3.80 -26.10
C GLY A 463 -30.08 -2.97 -27.22
N LYS A 464 -29.95 -3.34 -28.51
CA LYS A 464 -30.88 -2.87 -29.56
C LYS A 464 -31.20 -4.01 -30.53
N PRO A 465 -32.43 -4.55 -30.56
CA PRO A 465 -32.85 -5.43 -31.63
C PRO A 465 -32.97 -4.62 -32.94
N PRO A 466 -32.71 -5.22 -34.11
CA PRO A 466 -32.84 -4.53 -35.39
C PRO A 466 -34.31 -4.17 -35.60
N CYS A 467 -34.58 -2.89 -35.88
CA CYS A 467 -35.88 -2.47 -36.39
C CYS A 467 -36.10 -3.16 -37.73
N MET A 468 -37.06 -4.08 -37.79
CA MET A 468 -37.53 -4.66 -39.04
C MET A 468 -38.06 -3.53 -39.92
N VAL A 469 -37.51 -3.44 -41.11
CA VAL A 469 -38.00 -2.61 -42.21
C VAL A 469 -39.14 -3.39 -42.84
N ASP A 470 -40.38 -2.95 -42.62
CA ASP A 470 -41.52 -3.43 -43.40
C ASP A 470 -41.66 -2.52 -44.64
N GLU A 471 -41.13 -3.00 -45.75
CA GLU A 471 -41.48 -2.55 -47.10
C GLU A 471 -42.16 -3.73 -47.80
N GLU A 472 -43.39 -3.47 -48.28
CA GLU A 472 -44.18 -4.17 -49.31
C GLU A 472 -45.55 -4.69 -48.85
N ALA A 473 -46.57 -3.88 -49.13
CA ALA A 473 -47.73 -4.33 -49.89
C ALA A 473 -48.45 -3.11 -50.46
N GLN A 474 -48.11 -2.76 -51.70
CA GLN A 474 -48.93 -1.91 -52.53
C GLN A 474 -50.10 -2.73 -53.08
N GLU A 475 -51.25 -2.06 -53.16
CA GLU A 475 -52.31 -2.23 -54.17
C GLU A 475 -53.67 -2.84 -53.73
N ILE A 476 -54.71 -2.11 -54.19
CA ILE A 476 -56.11 -2.48 -54.45
C ILE A 476 -57.18 -1.99 -53.43
N CYS A 477 -57.58 -0.73 -53.65
CA CYS A 477 -58.93 -0.32 -54.09
C CYS A 477 -60.02 0.10 -53.05
N SER A 478 -60.48 1.34 -53.25
CA SER A 478 -61.85 1.86 -53.04
C SER A 478 -62.37 2.14 -51.62
N ARG A 479 -62.26 3.40 -51.18
CA ARG A 479 -63.37 4.36 -51.17
C ARG A 479 -62.94 5.76 -50.73
#